data_AF-A0A533B9R1-F1
#
_entry.id   AF-A0A533B9R1-F1
#
_cell.length_a   1.000
_cell.length_b   1.000
_cell.length_c   1.000
_cell.angle_alpha   90.00
_cell.angle_beta   90.00
_cell.angle_gamma   90.00
#
_symmetry.space_group_name_H-M   'P 1'
#
loop_
_entity.id
_entity.type
_entity.pdbx_description
1 polymer ?
#
loop_
_entity_poly.entity_id
_entity_poly.type
_entity_poly.pdbx_seq_one_letter_code
_entity_poly.pdbx_strand_id
1 'polypeptide(L)'
;MEKIGKPAPSFRAPALVAGTLTYLDSTQFAGRWTAVCFLPYFGIVEPDFLDHQTNNFDRIDTTLLIVSSGTRPLHRMWLDRPTTPRTPLLYDPLGRLHRSFGVAVAQIPVRCQTFLIDRAGLLRFHLIHDFADRGLAAFQEILTMSQTQDSEVVTAKRSEYDANREAMTALSEVEACETRRL
;
A
#
# COMPACT_ATOMS: atom_id res chain seq x y z
N MET A 1 -6.26 17.60 -0.62
CA MET A 1 -6.80 16.23 -0.67
C MET A 1 -6.24 15.59 -1.90
N GLU A 2 -5.54 14.45 -1.75
CA GLU A 2 -4.96 13.77 -2.90
C GLU A 2 -6.03 13.24 -3.85
N LYS A 3 -5.76 13.32 -5.16
CA LYS A 3 -6.74 12.94 -6.18
C LYS A 3 -6.59 11.46 -6.49
N ILE A 4 -7.70 10.73 -6.41
CA ILE A 4 -7.78 9.34 -6.87
C ILE A 4 -7.29 9.24 -8.33
N GLY A 5 -6.51 8.21 -8.62
CA GLY A 5 -5.90 7.95 -9.93
C GLY A 5 -4.60 8.73 -10.20
N LYS A 6 -4.11 9.53 -9.24
CA LYS A 6 -2.78 10.15 -9.32
C LYS A 6 -1.74 9.34 -8.57
N PRO A 7 -0.44 9.49 -8.89
CA PRO A 7 0.64 8.91 -8.11
C PRO A 7 0.53 9.32 -6.64
N ALA A 8 0.70 8.37 -5.74
CA ALA A 8 0.75 8.65 -4.31
C ALA A 8 1.94 9.58 -3.99
N PRO A 9 1.82 10.46 -2.98
CA PRO A 9 2.92 11.30 -2.55
C PRO A 9 4.15 10.47 -2.18
N SER A 10 5.32 10.87 -2.69
CA SER A 10 6.57 10.26 -2.26
C SER A 10 6.88 10.66 -0.82
N PHE A 11 7.46 9.72 -0.07
CA PHE A 11 7.84 9.97 1.30
C PHE A 11 9.10 9.23 1.69
N ARG A 12 9.83 9.83 2.63
CA ARG A 12 10.91 9.19 3.37
C ARG A 12 10.74 9.56 4.84
N ALA A 13 10.41 8.58 5.67
CA ALA A 13 10.08 8.80 7.07
C ALA A 13 10.87 7.85 7.98
N PRO A 14 11.27 8.30 9.19
CA PRO A 14 11.78 7.40 10.20
C PRO A 14 10.70 6.38 10.58
N ALA A 15 11.09 5.12 10.71
CA ALA A 15 10.17 4.02 10.97
C ALA A 15 10.78 2.98 11.90
N LEU A 16 9.93 2.27 12.62
CA LEU A 16 10.28 1.05 13.36
C LEU A 16 9.88 -0.14 12.49
N VAL A 17 10.86 -0.98 12.15
CA VAL A 17 10.65 -2.20 11.35
C VAL A 17 11.36 -3.35 12.04
N ALA A 18 10.64 -4.43 12.39
CA ALA A 18 11.22 -5.58 13.07
C ALA A 18 12.06 -5.21 14.32
N GLY A 19 11.58 -4.24 15.10
CA GLY A 19 12.27 -3.74 16.31
C GLY A 19 13.46 -2.81 16.05
N THR A 20 13.83 -2.58 14.79
CA THR A 20 14.96 -1.73 14.41
C THR A 20 14.47 -0.38 13.90
N LEU A 21 15.09 0.70 14.36
CA LEU A 21 14.85 2.04 13.85
C LEU A 21 15.57 2.21 12.51
N THR A 22 14.82 2.54 11.47
CA THR A 22 15.31 2.73 10.10
C THR A 22 14.54 3.86 9.40
N TYR A 23 14.83 4.10 8.13
CA TYR A 23 14.03 4.96 7.27
C TYR A 23 13.33 4.12 6.21
N LEU A 24 12.02 4.32 6.06
CA LEU A 24 11.25 3.76 4.96
C LEU A 24 11.04 4.83 3.88
N ASP A 25 11.18 4.39 2.64
CA ASP A 25 10.96 5.21 1.45
C ASP A 25 9.81 4.61 0.62
N SER A 26 8.94 5.47 0.10
CA SER A 26 7.84 5.08 -0.80
C SER A 26 8.27 4.16 -1.96
N THR A 27 9.49 4.32 -2.47
CA THR A 27 10.04 3.51 -3.58
C THR A 27 10.24 2.03 -3.23
N GLN A 28 10.40 1.70 -1.95
CA GLN A 28 10.54 0.30 -1.48
C GLN A 28 9.25 -0.52 -1.67
N PHE A 29 8.13 0.19 -1.86
CA PHE A 29 6.81 -0.39 -2.03
C PHE A 29 6.34 -0.36 -3.50
N ALA A 30 7.22 -0.03 -4.44
CA ALA A 30 6.90 -0.16 -5.86
C ALA A 30 6.62 -1.63 -6.22
N GLY A 31 5.63 -1.87 -7.09
CA GLY A 31 5.28 -3.22 -7.56
C GLY A 31 4.41 -4.04 -6.60
N ARG A 32 4.04 -3.50 -5.43
CA ARG A 32 3.14 -4.17 -4.46
C ARG A 32 1.98 -3.28 -4.07
N TRP A 33 0.89 -3.90 -3.62
CA TRP A 33 -0.22 -3.16 -3.02
C TRP A 33 0.22 -2.64 -1.65
N THR A 34 -0.11 -1.39 -1.36
CA THR A 34 0.29 -0.75 -0.11
C THR A 34 -0.89 0.00 0.50
N ALA A 35 -1.21 -0.32 1.75
CA ALA A 35 -2.22 0.38 2.54
C ALA A 35 -1.50 1.31 3.53
N VAL A 36 -1.66 2.63 3.38
CA VAL A 36 -1.08 3.63 4.30
C VAL A 36 -2.17 4.09 5.26
N CYS A 37 -2.12 3.64 6.51
CA CYS A 37 -3.09 3.95 7.55
C CYS A 37 -2.55 5.02 8.48
N PHE A 38 -3.19 6.18 8.49
CA PHE A 38 -2.92 7.26 9.43
C PHE A 38 -3.70 7.03 10.71
N LEU A 39 -2.98 6.58 11.76
CA LEU A 39 -3.57 6.39 13.07
C LEU A 39 -3.64 7.72 13.83
N PRO A 40 -4.83 8.09 14.33
CA PRO A 40 -5.02 9.39 14.96
C PRO A 40 -4.33 9.50 16.32
N TYR A 41 -4.40 8.43 17.12
CA TYR A 41 -3.76 8.36 18.41
C TYR A 41 -3.27 6.94 18.69
N PHE A 42 -2.05 6.86 19.17
CA PHE A 42 -1.28 5.62 19.26
C PHE A 42 -1.55 4.81 20.54
N GLY A 43 -2.20 5.39 21.56
CA GLY A 43 -2.47 4.72 22.82
C GLY A 43 -3.82 4.01 22.95
N ILE A 44 -4.62 3.94 21.87
CA ILE A 44 -5.93 3.25 21.88
C ILE A 44 -5.84 1.82 21.35
N VAL A 45 -4.80 1.50 20.56
CA VAL A 45 -4.69 0.23 19.86
C VAL A 45 -3.60 -0.63 20.48
N GLU A 46 -3.91 -1.89 20.77
CA GLU A 46 -2.94 -2.84 21.31
C GLU A 46 -1.92 -3.28 20.24
N PRO A 47 -0.61 -3.39 20.58
CA PRO A 47 0.41 -3.85 19.65
C PRO A 47 0.13 -5.20 18.97
N ASP A 48 -0.43 -6.17 19.69
CA ASP A 48 -0.74 -7.49 19.13
C ASP A 48 -1.85 -7.41 18.08
N PHE A 49 -2.79 -6.46 18.23
CA PHE A 49 -3.82 -6.20 17.23
C PHE A 49 -3.21 -5.63 15.94
N LEU A 50 -2.24 -4.72 16.04
CA LEU A 50 -1.51 -4.21 14.87
C LEU A 50 -0.83 -5.35 14.12
N ASP A 51 -0.10 -6.21 14.83
CA ASP A 51 0.60 -7.33 14.22
C ASP A 51 -0.36 -8.39 13.64
N HIS A 52 -1.52 -8.61 14.27
CA HIS A 52 -2.58 -9.45 13.71
C HIS A 52 -3.09 -8.88 12.38
N GLN A 53 -3.35 -7.58 12.32
CA GLN A 53 -3.84 -6.94 11.10
C GLN A 53 -2.78 -6.95 10.01
N THR A 54 -1.51 -6.68 10.33
CA THR A 54 -0.40 -6.82 9.37
C THR A 54 -0.38 -8.20 8.74
N ASN A 55 -0.51 -9.28 9.53
CA ASN A 55 -0.59 -10.64 8.98
C ASN A 55 -1.82 -10.85 8.07
N ASN A 56 -2.96 -10.21 8.37
CA ASN A 56 -4.15 -10.30 7.52
C ASN A 56 -3.95 -9.60 6.17
N PHE A 57 -3.27 -8.45 6.15
CA PHE A 57 -2.92 -7.74 4.91
C PHE A 57 -1.85 -8.48 4.10
N ASP A 58 -0.86 -9.08 4.76
CA ASP A 58 0.17 -9.88 4.08
C ASP A 58 -0.43 -11.10 3.36
N ARG A 59 -1.49 -11.71 3.93
CA ARG A 59 -2.21 -12.83 3.29
C ARG A 59 -2.93 -12.47 1.99
N ILE A 60 -3.15 -11.19 1.74
CA ILE A 60 -3.77 -10.65 0.53
C ILE A 60 -2.77 -9.80 -0.26
N ASP A 61 -1.48 -10.13 -0.18
CA ASP A 61 -0.39 -9.50 -0.94
C ASP A 61 -0.35 -7.96 -0.83
N THR A 62 -0.69 -7.43 0.35
CA THR A 62 -0.73 -5.99 0.60
C THR A 62 0.11 -5.63 1.81
N THR A 63 1.01 -4.67 1.66
CA THR A 63 1.81 -4.15 2.78
C THR A 63 1.04 -3.09 3.54
N LEU A 64 0.76 -3.32 4.81
CA LEU A 64 0.15 -2.33 5.71
C LEU A 64 1.24 -1.45 6.35
N LEU A 65 1.16 -0.14 6.12
CA LEU A 65 2.02 0.87 6.73
C LEU A 65 1.20 1.69 7.72
N ILE A 66 1.63 1.72 8.97
CA ILE A 66 0.97 2.53 10.00
C ILE A 66 1.74 3.83 10.18
N VAL A 67 1.07 4.96 10.09
CA VAL A 67 1.65 6.30 10.26
C VAL A 67 1.12 6.92 11.54
N SER A 68 2.01 7.41 12.39
CA SER A 68 1.66 8.16 13.59
C SER A 68 2.22 9.58 13.54
N SER A 69 1.46 10.55 14.06
CA SER A 69 1.87 11.95 14.21
C SER A 69 2.98 12.16 15.23
N GLY A 70 3.35 11.13 15.99
CA GLY A 70 4.60 11.10 16.73
C GLY A 70 4.62 11.77 18.10
N THR A 71 3.48 12.05 18.72
CA THR A 71 3.41 12.61 20.08
C THR A 71 4.00 11.70 21.17
N ARG A 72 4.22 10.41 20.88
CA ARG A 72 4.99 9.48 21.72
C ARG A 72 5.98 8.66 20.87
N PRO A 73 7.21 8.40 21.35
CA PRO A 73 8.17 7.56 20.62
C PRO A 73 7.67 6.12 20.53
N LEU A 74 7.43 5.66 19.30
CA LEU A 74 6.75 4.41 19.00
C LEU A 74 7.50 3.16 19.48
N HIS A 75 8.83 3.23 19.57
CA HIS A 75 9.67 2.16 20.12
C HIS A 75 9.31 1.81 21.57
N ARG A 76 8.71 2.73 22.33
CA ARG A 76 8.25 2.48 23.70
C ARG A 76 7.12 1.46 23.82
N MET A 77 6.39 1.14 22.74
CA MET A 77 5.32 0.11 22.84
C MET A 77 5.84 -1.32 22.85
N TRP A 78 7.02 -1.55 22.28
CA TRP A 78 7.64 -2.87 22.25
C TRP A 78 8.86 -2.97 23.17
N LEU A 79 9.25 -1.88 23.85
CA LEU A 79 10.36 -1.88 24.80
C LEU A 79 10.17 -2.88 25.94
N ASP A 80 8.94 -3.02 26.44
CA ASP A 80 8.60 -3.94 27.54
C ASP A 80 7.98 -5.26 27.05
N ARG A 81 7.95 -5.50 25.73
CA ARG A 81 7.35 -6.70 25.15
C ARG A 81 8.43 -7.68 24.70
N PRO A 82 8.23 -8.99 24.92
CA PRO A 82 9.18 -10.02 24.47
C PRO A 82 9.14 -10.22 22.95
N THR A 83 8.14 -9.68 22.26
CA THR A 83 7.87 -9.90 20.84
C THR A 83 8.39 -8.76 19.97
N THR A 84 9.08 -9.12 18.89
CA THR A 84 9.52 -8.17 17.88
C THR A 84 8.33 -7.65 17.07
N PRO A 85 8.15 -6.32 16.91
CA PRO A 85 7.06 -5.77 16.10
C PRO A 85 7.13 -6.26 14.66
N ARG A 86 6.04 -6.78 14.12
CA ARG A 86 5.95 -7.10 12.68
C ARG A 86 5.51 -5.89 11.87
N THR A 87 4.63 -5.09 12.43
CA THR A 87 4.01 -3.96 11.74
C THR A 87 5.03 -2.85 11.49
N PRO A 88 5.27 -2.45 10.23
CA PRO A 88 6.11 -1.30 9.92
C PRO A 88 5.40 -0.01 10.33
N LEU A 89 6.05 0.77 11.20
CA LEU A 89 5.42 1.89 11.88
C LEU A 89 6.22 3.17 11.63
N LEU A 90 5.65 4.08 10.85
CA LEU A 90 6.23 5.34 10.41
C LEU A 90 5.92 6.45 11.41
N TYR A 91 6.92 7.29 11.63
CA TYR A 91 6.88 8.41 12.55
C TYR A 91 6.88 9.74 11.77
N ASP A 92 5.82 10.53 11.92
CA ASP A 92 5.66 11.83 11.27
C ASP A 92 5.45 12.97 12.29
N PRO A 93 6.48 13.32 13.07
CA PRO A 93 6.39 14.31 14.15
C PRO A 93 6.09 15.72 13.64
N LEU A 94 6.47 16.02 12.40
CA LEU A 94 6.28 17.32 11.77
C LEU A 94 4.98 17.40 10.98
N GLY A 95 4.19 16.32 10.94
CA GLY A 95 2.96 16.23 10.15
C GLY A 95 3.17 16.40 8.65
N ARG A 96 4.39 16.15 8.13
CA ARG A 96 4.73 16.35 6.71
C ARG A 96 4.02 15.31 5.85
N LEU A 97 4.05 14.06 6.29
CA LEU A 97 3.38 12.94 5.61
C LEU A 97 1.86 13.06 5.72
N HIS A 98 1.35 13.48 6.88
CA HIS A 98 -0.08 13.78 7.03
C HIS A 98 -0.52 14.87 6.04
N ARG A 99 0.22 15.99 5.96
CA ARG A 99 -0.09 17.07 5.02
C ARG A 99 0.00 16.64 3.56
N SER A 100 0.97 15.79 3.19
CA SER A 100 1.09 15.33 1.80
C SER A 100 -0.10 14.48 1.36
N PHE A 101 -0.65 13.65 2.26
CA PHE A 101 -1.88 12.91 1.98
C PHE A 101 -3.17 13.73 2.22
N GLY A 102 -3.05 14.98 2.68
CA GLY A 102 -4.18 15.83 3.03
C GLY A 102 -4.93 15.39 4.30
N VAL A 103 -4.28 14.60 5.15
CA VAL A 103 -4.79 14.19 6.45
C VAL A 103 -4.54 15.30 7.46
N ALA A 104 -5.59 15.77 8.12
CA ALA A 104 -5.44 16.75 9.18
C ALA A 104 -4.82 16.09 10.42
N VAL A 105 -3.74 16.68 10.94
CA VAL A 105 -3.24 16.38 12.29
C VAL A 105 -4.15 17.12 13.27
N ALA A 106 -5.37 16.62 13.44
CA ALA A 106 -6.29 17.16 14.44
C ALA A 106 -5.78 16.79 15.85
N GLN A 107 -6.21 17.55 16.87
CA GLN A 107 -5.90 17.22 18.27
C GLN A 107 -6.77 16.06 18.82
N ILE A 108 -7.95 15.80 18.22
CA ILE A 108 -8.89 14.75 18.65
C ILE A 108 -9.48 13.95 17.45
N PRO A 109 -8.69 13.52 16.45
CA PRO A 109 -9.24 12.63 15.44
C PRO A 109 -9.55 11.30 16.15
N VAL A 110 -10.76 10.80 15.98
CA VAL A 110 -11.17 9.50 16.55
C VAL A 110 -11.01 8.38 15.51
N ARG A 111 -11.00 8.75 14.23
CA ARG A 111 -10.97 7.83 13.09
C ARG A 111 -9.63 7.85 12.38
N CYS A 112 -9.21 6.67 11.93
CA CYS A 112 -8.07 6.52 11.05
C CYS A 112 -8.47 6.78 9.59
N GLN A 113 -7.48 7.20 8.79
CA GLN A 113 -7.64 7.37 7.36
C GLN A 113 -6.67 6.41 6.67
N THR A 114 -7.19 5.48 5.89
CA THR A 114 -6.39 4.48 5.18
C THR A 114 -6.46 4.73 3.69
N PHE A 115 -5.29 4.88 3.07
CA PHE A 115 -5.12 5.11 1.63
C PHE A 115 -4.64 3.83 0.97
N LEU A 116 -5.31 3.40 -0.10
CA LEU A 116 -4.87 2.27 -0.90
C LEU A 116 -4.07 2.73 -2.12
N ILE A 117 -2.85 2.22 -2.23
CA ILE A 117 -1.93 2.45 -3.34
C ILE A 117 -1.73 1.11 -4.07
N ASP A 118 -1.85 1.13 -5.39
CA ASP A 118 -1.64 -0.05 -6.22
C ASP A 118 -0.16 -0.34 -6.52
N ARG A 119 0.09 -1.42 -7.26
CA ARG A 119 1.45 -1.82 -7.69
C ARG A 119 2.14 -0.79 -8.58
N ALA A 120 1.37 0.04 -9.30
CA ALA A 120 1.88 1.12 -10.14
C ALA A 120 2.17 2.42 -9.35
N GLY A 121 1.88 2.44 -8.04
CA GLY A 121 2.05 3.61 -7.19
C GLY A 121 0.91 4.62 -7.29
N LEU A 122 -0.23 4.26 -7.89
CA LEU A 122 -1.39 5.12 -8.01
C LEU A 122 -2.32 4.98 -6.81
N LEU A 123 -2.82 6.11 -6.31
CA LEU A 123 -3.83 6.13 -5.27
C LEU A 123 -5.18 5.66 -5.83
N ARG A 124 -5.68 4.52 -5.36
CA ARG A 124 -6.95 3.93 -5.83
C ARG A 124 -8.16 4.44 -5.06
N PHE A 125 -8.09 4.44 -3.73
CA PHE A 125 -9.14 5.00 -2.88
C PHE A 125 -8.59 5.35 -1.50
N HIS A 126 -9.41 6.02 -0.69
CA HIS A 126 -9.16 6.18 0.74
C HIS A 126 -10.45 5.96 1.52
N LEU A 127 -10.32 5.48 2.75
CA LEU A 127 -11.43 5.21 3.64
C LEU A 127 -11.16 5.85 5.00
N ILE A 128 -12.15 6.55 5.55
CA ILE A 128 -12.15 7.03 6.93
C ILE A 128 -12.94 6.05 7.77
N HIS A 129 -12.28 5.37 8.70
CA HIS A 129 -12.90 4.31 9.49
C HIS A 129 -12.34 4.25 10.92
N ASP A 130 -12.97 3.44 11.76
CA ASP A 130 -12.42 3.10 13.08
C ASP A 130 -11.36 2.01 12.92
N PHE A 131 -10.25 2.11 13.66
CA PHE A 131 -9.21 1.08 13.65
C PHE A 131 -9.62 -0.11 14.50
N ALA A 132 -10.58 -0.87 14.00
CA ALA A 132 -11.17 -2.05 14.62
C ALA A 132 -11.46 -3.10 13.53
N ASP A 133 -11.71 -4.35 13.92
CA ASP A 133 -11.90 -5.47 12.99
C ASP A 133 -12.91 -5.17 11.88
N ARG A 134 -14.08 -4.62 12.24
CA ARG A 134 -15.12 -4.29 11.24
C ARG A 134 -14.67 -3.22 10.25
N GLY A 135 -13.95 -2.20 10.71
CA GLY A 135 -13.47 -1.12 9.85
C GLY A 135 -12.39 -1.62 8.88
N LEU A 136 -11.48 -2.45 9.37
CA LEU A 136 -10.42 -3.04 8.56
C LEU A 136 -10.93 -4.12 7.61
N ALA A 137 -11.93 -4.92 8.02
CA ALA A 137 -12.57 -5.91 7.16
C ALA A 137 -13.26 -5.25 5.94
N ALA A 138 -13.98 -4.14 6.15
CA ALA A 138 -14.56 -3.38 5.05
C ALA A 138 -13.50 -2.84 4.08
N PHE A 139 -12.35 -2.39 4.61
CA PHE A 139 -11.22 -1.96 3.77
C PHE A 139 -10.64 -3.13 2.95
N GLN A 140 -10.44 -4.29 3.59
CA GLN A 140 -9.91 -5.51 2.96
C GLN A 140 -10.83 -6.03 1.85
N GLU A 141 -12.14 -5.92 2.00
CA GLU A 141 -13.11 -6.29 0.96
C GLU A 141 -12.95 -5.43 -0.29
N ILE A 142 -12.92 -4.09 -0.13
CA ILE A 142 -12.73 -3.15 -1.25
C ILE A 142 -11.36 -3.36 -1.92
N LEU A 143 -10.32 -3.61 -1.12
CA LEU A 143 -8.99 -3.96 -1.59
C LEU A 143 -9.02 -5.24 -2.45
N THR A 144 -9.65 -6.30 -1.96
CA THR A 144 -9.73 -7.58 -2.70
C THR A 144 -10.44 -7.39 -4.03
N MET A 145 -11.55 -6.63 -4.06
CA MET A 145 -12.23 -6.28 -5.31
C MET A 145 -11.33 -5.51 -6.27
N SER A 146 -10.54 -4.55 -5.75
CA SER A 146 -9.61 -3.75 -6.55
C SER A 146 -8.48 -4.60 -7.15
N GLN A 147 -8.00 -5.60 -6.40
CA GLN A 147 -6.98 -6.54 -6.87
C GLN A 147 -7.50 -7.46 -7.98
N THR A 148 -8.73 -7.96 -7.85
CA THR A 148 -9.36 -8.78 -8.89
C THR A 148 -9.47 -7.99 -10.19
N GLN A 149 -10.00 -6.76 -10.13
CA GLN A 149 -10.11 -5.89 -11.32
C GLN A 149 -8.74 -5.59 -11.95
N ASP A 150 -7.72 -5.32 -11.14
CA ASP A 150 -6.36 -5.10 -11.64
C ASP A 150 -5.81 -6.35 -12.34
N SER A 151 -6.02 -7.54 -11.77
CA SER A 151 -5.56 -8.80 -12.35
C SER A 151 -6.27 -9.16 -13.67
N GLU A 152 -7.57 -8.89 -13.79
CA GLU A 152 -8.33 -9.06 -15.02
C GLU A 152 -7.82 -8.13 -16.13
N VAL A 153 -7.58 -6.85 -15.82
CA VAL A 153 -7.05 -5.86 -16.77
C VAL A 153 -5.64 -6.24 -17.23
N VAL A 154 -4.78 -6.71 -16.32
CA VAL A 154 -3.42 -7.17 -16.67
C VAL A 154 -3.49 -8.41 -17.57
N THR A 155 -4.37 -9.36 -17.27
CA THR A 155 -4.54 -10.58 -18.07
C THR A 155 -5.05 -10.27 -19.47
N ALA A 156 -6.03 -9.37 -19.59
CA ALA A 156 -6.57 -8.94 -20.88
C ALA A 156 -5.49 -8.27 -21.75
N LYS A 157 -4.72 -7.33 -21.19
CA LYS A 157 -3.61 -6.66 -21.91
C LYS A 157 -2.52 -7.62 -22.35
N ARG A 158 -2.22 -8.63 -21.53
CA ARG A 158 -1.22 -9.65 -21.86
C ARG A 158 -1.68 -10.53 -23.04
N SER A 159 -2.93 -10.98 -23.00
CA SER A 159 -3.54 -11.74 -24.10
C SER A 159 -3.52 -10.96 -25.43
N GLU A 160 -3.87 -9.67 -25.38
CA GLU A 160 -3.84 -8.79 -26.56
C GLU A 160 -2.41 -8.61 -27.10
N TYR A 161 -1.42 -8.42 -26.22
CA TYR A 161 -0.01 -8.32 -26.62
C TYR A 161 0.51 -9.61 -27.26
N ASP A 162 0.21 -10.77 -26.66
CA ASP A 162 0.64 -12.07 -27.16
C ASP A 162 0.02 -12.36 -28.55
N ALA A 163 -1.28 -12.06 -28.74
CA ALA A 163 -1.96 -12.17 -30.03
C ALA A 163 -1.33 -11.26 -31.11
N ASN A 164 -1.03 -10.01 -30.77
CA ASN A 164 -0.37 -9.08 -31.69
C ASN A 164 1.04 -9.54 -32.08
N ARG A 165 1.78 -10.15 -31.14
CA ARG A 165 3.13 -10.69 -31.39
C ARG A 165 3.09 -11.90 -32.32
N GLU A 166 2.12 -12.80 -32.13
CA GLU A 166 1.92 -13.96 -33.02
C GLU A 166 1.54 -13.53 -34.44
N ALA A 167 0.61 -12.58 -34.58
CA ALA A 167 0.23 -12.03 -35.87
C ALA A 167 1.41 -11.38 -36.62
N MET A 168 2.24 -10.61 -35.91
CA MET A 168 3.43 -9.98 -36.49
C MET A 168 4.50 -11.01 -36.91
N THR A 169 4.66 -12.09 -36.13
CA THR A 169 5.58 -13.19 -36.47
C THR A 169 5.09 -13.91 -37.73
N ALA A 170 3.80 -14.25 -37.81
CA ALA A 170 3.20 -14.90 -38.97
C ALA A 170 3.31 -14.03 -40.24
N LEU A 171 3.11 -12.72 -40.15
CA LEU A 171 3.29 -11.79 -41.27
C LEU A 171 4.75 -11.80 -41.77
N SER A 172 5.73 -11.77 -40.86
CA SER A 172 7.14 -11.81 -41.24
C SER A 172 7.55 -13.14 -41.91
N GLU A 173 6.94 -14.26 -41.51
CA GLU A 173 7.17 -15.57 -42.13
C GLU A 173 6.58 -15.65 -43.54
N VAL A 174 5.41 -15.06 -43.75
CA VAL A 174 4.77 -14.95 -45.08
C VAL A 174 5.63 -14.10 -46.02
N GLU A 175 6.08 -12.92 -45.57
CA GLU A 175 6.98 -12.06 -46.35
C GLU A 175 8.31 -12.76 -46.70
N ALA A 176 8.90 -13.48 -45.74
CA ALA A 176 10.12 -14.25 -45.97
C ALA A 176 9.93 -15.41 -46.97
N CYS A 177 8.74 -16.01 -47.02
CA CYS A 177 8.40 -17.07 -47.97
C CYS A 177 8.22 -16.53 -49.39
N GLU A 178 7.58 -15.36 -49.55
CA GLU A 178 7.43 -14.71 -50.85
C GLU A 178 8.77 -14.25 -51.42
N THR A 179 9.68 -13.73 -50.57
CA THR A 179 11.01 -13.28 -51.00
C THR A 179 11.93 -14.43 -51.45
N ARG A 180 11.69 -15.67 -50.98
CA ARG A 180 12.45 -16.88 -51.39
C ARG A 180 11.91 -17.55 -52.67
N ARG A 181 10.76 -17.13 -53.18
CA ARG A 181 10.15 -17.66 -54.41
C ARG A 181 10.52 -16.86 -55.68
N LEU A 182 11.26 -15.77 -55.53
CA LEU A 182 11.89 -14.98 -56.61
C LEU A 182 13.37 -15.38 -56.75
#